data_AF-A0A9P1G8F6-F1
#
_entry.id   AF-A0A9P1G8F6-F1
#
_cell.length_a   1.000
_cell.length_b   1.000
_cell.length_c   1.000
_cell.angle_alpha   90.00
_cell.angle_beta   90.00
_cell.angle_gamma   90.00
#
_symmetry.space_group_name_H-M   'P 1'
#
loop_
_entity.id
_entity.type
_entity.pdbx_description
1 polymer ?
#
loop_
_entity_poly.entity_id
_entity_poly.type
_entity_poly.pdbx_seq_one_letter_code
_entity_poly.pdbx_strand_id
1 'polypeptide(L)'
;MTLRLTATLLEQCFNSRDDSDLEIFLKDASVPCHQHLLQARCPALDTTALNLPENPSVVDELLRWVYTGKMALPLEAVGGDRIAQLAEMWGLRDLHAMRQRLLRSWRREPARGCVEEDLLRAYDQERLGKTWFLCEKVQEEDPHVYAGFLPLLIKASSFFGAMFSSRWADSSVNGSDVAVIKVGWDVSTMRRLIRFLHGGPSFIRDIQDLDQAIHCADFFGMPVLLAHCNTWIVEHLDRDTAPRLWSYVESQPRLRMNWLEDSIFQEDMLITADSECFDFHLQEFLMMVDGIRDGESWVPLYDLTPSLMYRLVASGSLDVSTALLKSVVANFVQQKVPPAEQKAMLQRMMPPEVLFNRELRDQVLGGCRLGVRGLM
;
A
#
# COMPACT_ATOMS: atom_id res chain seq x y z
N MET A 1 -3.93 1.63 -6.38
CA MET A 1 -3.17 0.36 -6.18
C MET A 1 -3.54 -0.46 -4.92
N THR A 2 -4.72 -0.26 -4.29
CA THR A 2 -5.17 -0.97 -3.07
C THR A 2 -5.11 -2.50 -3.17
N LEU A 3 -5.28 -3.03 -4.39
CA LEU A 3 -5.26 -4.46 -4.72
C LEU A 3 -3.95 -5.19 -4.37
N ARG A 4 -2.80 -4.50 -4.23
CA ARG A 4 -1.53 -5.19 -3.91
C ARG A 4 -1.33 -5.45 -2.41
N LEU A 5 -1.93 -4.64 -1.54
CA LEU A 5 -1.66 -4.69 -0.09
C LEU A 5 -2.37 -5.86 0.57
N THR A 6 -3.68 -6.02 0.34
CA THR A 6 -4.46 -7.16 0.87
C THR A 6 -3.91 -8.48 0.37
N ALA A 7 -3.56 -8.60 -0.92
CA ALA A 7 -2.93 -9.81 -1.46
C ALA A 7 -1.64 -10.19 -0.73
N THR A 8 -0.80 -9.21 -0.40
CA THR A 8 0.47 -9.44 0.31
C THR A 8 0.23 -9.94 1.74
N LEU A 9 -0.76 -9.36 2.44
CA LEU A 9 -1.13 -9.80 3.78
C LEU A 9 -1.74 -11.21 3.77
N LEU A 10 -2.55 -11.54 2.76
CA LEU A 10 -3.10 -12.89 2.60
C LEU A 10 -2.01 -13.91 2.26
N GLU A 11 -1.00 -13.53 1.49
CA GLU A 11 0.18 -14.38 1.23
C GLU A 11 0.94 -14.69 2.52
N GLN A 12 1.06 -13.72 3.44
CA GLN A 12 1.62 -13.97 4.77
C GLN A 12 0.75 -14.88 5.62
N CYS A 13 -0.58 -14.69 5.59
CA CYS A 13 -1.53 -15.60 6.27
C CYS A 13 -1.42 -17.03 5.73
N PHE A 14 -1.22 -17.20 4.42
CA PHE A 14 -1.03 -18.52 3.80
C PHE A 14 0.30 -19.16 4.23
N ASN A 15 1.38 -18.37 4.28
CA ASN A 15 2.71 -18.87 4.59
C ASN A 15 2.88 -19.25 6.06
N SER A 16 2.29 -18.48 6.99
CA SER A 16 2.43 -18.76 8.42
C SER A 16 1.37 -19.72 8.94
N ARG A 17 0.12 -19.61 8.46
CA ARG A 17 -1.05 -20.39 8.92
C ARG A 17 -1.28 -20.34 10.42
N ASP A 18 -0.78 -19.29 11.07
CA ASP A 18 -1.09 -19.02 12.47
C ASP A 18 -2.59 -18.76 12.60
N ASP A 19 -3.17 -19.09 13.76
CA ASP A 19 -4.58 -18.89 14.07
C ASP A 19 -5.56 -19.60 13.11
N SER A 20 -5.12 -20.70 12.48
CA SER A 20 -5.99 -21.56 11.67
C SER A 20 -7.12 -22.16 12.51
N ASP A 21 -8.35 -22.02 12.05
CA ASP A 21 -9.58 -22.51 12.68
C ASP A 21 -10.12 -23.80 12.03
N LEU A 22 -9.42 -24.32 11.02
CA LEU A 22 -9.82 -25.50 10.25
C LEU A 22 -8.63 -26.33 9.79
N GLU A 23 -8.75 -27.66 9.88
CA GLU A 23 -7.80 -28.61 9.29
C GLU A 23 -8.47 -29.41 8.18
N ILE A 24 -7.80 -29.49 7.02
CA ILE A 24 -8.16 -30.42 5.95
C ILE A 24 -7.40 -31.72 6.21
N PHE A 25 -8.13 -32.81 6.45
CA PHE A 25 -7.56 -34.12 6.70
C PHE A 25 -7.29 -34.86 5.38
N LEU A 26 -6.06 -35.32 5.23
CA LEU A 26 -5.57 -36.13 4.12
C LEU A 26 -5.18 -37.51 4.65
N LYS A 27 -4.90 -38.45 3.72
CA LYS A 27 -4.60 -39.85 4.08
C LYS A 27 -3.49 -40.01 5.12
N ASP A 28 -2.42 -39.21 5.01
CA ASP A 28 -1.22 -39.29 5.86
C ASP A 28 -0.77 -37.93 6.42
N ALA A 29 -1.61 -36.88 6.33
CA ALA A 29 -1.28 -35.52 6.75
C ALA A 29 -2.54 -34.71 7.06
N SER A 30 -2.39 -33.57 7.74
CA SER A 30 -3.41 -32.52 7.75
C SER A 30 -2.81 -31.18 7.28
N VAL A 31 -3.65 -30.34 6.69
CA VAL A 31 -3.26 -29.03 6.19
C VAL A 31 -4.11 -27.97 6.90
N PRO A 32 -3.50 -27.11 7.74
CA PRO A 32 -4.23 -26.05 8.42
C PRO A 32 -4.64 -24.95 7.43
N CYS A 33 -5.81 -24.36 7.66
CA CYS A 33 -6.37 -23.32 6.82
C CYS A 33 -7.41 -22.49 7.59
N HIS A 34 -7.92 -21.44 6.96
CA HIS A 34 -8.93 -20.56 7.54
C HIS A 34 -10.32 -20.83 6.93
N GLN A 35 -11.24 -21.34 7.75
CA GLN A 35 -12.60 -21.73 7.36
C GLN A 35 -13.32 -20.60 6.64
N HIS A 36 -13.32 -19.41 7.24
CA HIS A 36 -14.07 -18.27 6.74
C HIS A 36 -13.56 -17.76 5.38
N LEU A 37 -12.24 -17.78 5.17
CA LEU A 37 -11.64 -17.43 3.88
C LEU A 37 -11.97 -18.46 2.80
N LEU A 38 -11.90 -19.75 3.16
CA LEU A 38 -12.30 -20.84 2.27
C LEU A 38 -13.77 -20.72 1.86
N GLN A 39 -14.68 -20.52 2.80
CA GLN A 39 -16.11 -20.36 2.50
C GLN A 39 -16.40 -19.10 1.66
N ALA A 40 -15.63 -18.02 1.84
CA ALA A 40 -15.77 -16.81 1.02
C ALA A 40 -15.45 -17.09 -0.47
N ARG A 41 -14.38 -17.85 -0.72
CA ARG A 41 -13.85 -18.15 -2.07
C ARG A 41 -14.48 -19.39 -2.71
N CYS A 42 -14.92 -20.34 -1.89
CA CYS A 42 -15.46 -21.64 -2.25
C CYS A 42 -16.84 -21.85 -1.59
N PRO A 43 -17.89 -21.15 -2.05
CA PRO A 43 -19.21 -21.17 -1.41
C PRO A 43 -19.93 -22.52 -1.43
N ALA A 44 -19.50 -23.48 -2.26
CA ALA A 44 -20.08 -24.83 -2.29
C ALA A 44 -19.38 -25.80 -1.31
N LEU A 45 -18.30 -25.35 -0.65
CA LEU A 45 -17.52 -26.19 0.25
C LEU A 45 -18.28 -26.46 1.55
N ASP A 46 -18.55 -27.74 1.81
CA ASP A 46 -18.98 -28.21 3.12
C ASP A 46 -17.76 -28.42 4.03
N THR A 47 -17.59 -27.54 5.01
CA THR A 47 -16.45 -27.55 5.93
C THR A 47 -16.57 -28.62 7.01
N THR A 48 -17.70 -29.33 7.10
CA THR A 48 -17.90 -30.43 8.05
C THR A 48 -17.36 -31.78 7.56
N ALA A 49 -16.99 -31.88 6.27
CA ALA A 49 -16.59 -33.12 5.61
C ALA A 49 -15.26 -32.99 4.83
N LEU A 50 -14.25 -32.33 5.41
CA LEU A 50 -12.93 -32.12 4.77
C LEU A 50 -11.97 -33.30 5.00
N ASN A 51 -12.34 -34.45 4.45
CA ASN A 51 -11.48 -35.62 4.41
C ASN A 51 -11.25 -36.01 2.95
N LEU A 52 -10.04 -35.76 2.44
CA LEU A 52 -9.75 -35.85 1.00
C LEU A 52 -8.70 -36.92 0.69
N PRO A 53 -8.93 -37.78 -0.32
CA PRO A 53 -7.93 -38.72 -0.80
C PRO A 53 -6.93 -38.03 -1.75
N GLU A 54 -6.36 -36.90 -1.34
CA GLU A 54 -5.45 -36.08 -2.16
C GLU A 54 -4.04 -35.98 -1.56
N ASN A 55 -3.07 -35.65 -2.42
CA ASN A 55 -1.70 -35.35 -1.99
C ASN A 55 -1.65 -33.96 -1.33
N PRO A 56 -0.91 -33.78 -0.22
CA PRO A 56 -0.68 -32.46 0.38
C PRO A 56 -0.28 -31.37 -0.61
N SER A 57 0.54 -31.67 -1.63
CA SER A 57 0.97 -30.67 -2.61
C SER A 57 -0.16 -30.11 -3.47
N VAL A 58 -1.16 -30.94 -3.81
CA VAL A 58 -2.35 -30.54 -4.58
C VAL A 58 -3.20 -29.57 -3.76
N VAL A 59 -3.41 -29.90 -2.48
CA VAL A 59 -4.21 -29.10 -1.55
C VAL A 59 -3.50 -27.80 -1.21
N ASP A 60 -2.20 -27.85 -0.95
CA ASP A 60 -1.37 -26.67 -0.66
C ASP A 60 -1.41 -25.66 -1.81
N GLU A 61 -1.31 -26.12 -3.05
CA GLU A 61 -1.35 -25.26 -4.23
C GLU A 61 -2.75 -24.67 -4.48
N LEU A 62 -3.81 -25.45 -4.25
CA LEU A 62 -5.17 -24.93 -4.29
C LEU A 62 -5.38 -23.85 -3.22
N LEU A 63 -4.92 -24.10 -2.00
CA LEU A 63 -4.98 -23.12 -0.91
C LEU A 63 -4.17 -21.87 -1.24
N ARG A 64 -2.99 -22.00 -1.87
CA ARG A 64 -2.23 -20.85 -2.34
C ARG A 64 -3.05 -19.99 -3.31
N TRP A 65 -3.76 -20.62 -4.25
CA TRP A 65 -4.68 -19.91 -5.14
C TRP A 65 -5.82 -19.25 -4.38
N VAL A 66 -6.45 -19.95 -3.43
CA VAL A 66 -7.55 -19.41 -2.61
C VAL A 66 -7.12 -18.14 -1.88
N TYR A 67 -5.93 -18.13 -1.29
CA TYR A 67 -5.41 -17.00 -0.52
C TYR A 67 -4.83 -15.88 -1.38
N THR A 68 -4.20 -16.19 -2.51
CA THR A 68 -3.35 -15.21 -3.22
C THR A 68 -3.71 -14.99 -4.68
N GLY A 69 -4.54 -15.86 -5.28
CA GLY A 69 -4.78 -15.89 -6.72
C GLY A 69 -3.53 -16.24 -7.54
N LYS A 70 -2.49 -16.78 -6.90
CA LYS A 70 -1.22 -17.17 -7.52
C LYS A 70 -1.02 -18.68 -7.38
N MET A 71 -0.18 -19.23 -8.25
CA MET A 71 0.34 -20.59 -8.13
C MET A 71 1.85 -20.61 -8.27
N ALA A 72 2.51 -21.53 -7.57
CA ALA A 72 3.91 -21.85 -7.79
C ALA A 72 4.06 -22.69 -9.05
N LEU A 73 5.09 -22.36 -9.84
CA LEU A 73 5.45 -23.10 -11.04
C LEU A 73 6.69 -23.95 -10.77
N PRO A 74 6.82 -25.14 -11.40
CA PRO A 74 5.96 -25.70 -12.45
C PRO A 74 4.80 -26.59 -11.94
N LEU A 75 3.59 -26.35 -12.47
CA LEU A 75 2.34 -27.04 -12.07
C LEU A 75 2.19 -28.47 -12.59
N GLU A 76 2.98 -28.86 -13.60
CA GLU A 76 3.00 -30.21 -14.16
C GLU A 76 3.47 -31.26 -13.12
N ALA A 77 4.34 -30.86 -12.19
CA ALA A 77 4.82 -31.71 -11.10
C ALA A 77 3.80 -31.91 -9.97
N VAL A 78 2.79 -31.04 -9.88
CA VAL A 78 1.81 -31.00 -8.78
C VAL A 78 0.47 -31.62 -9.18
N GLY A 79 0.23 -31.88 -10.47
CA GLY A 79 -1.02 -32.46 -10.97
C GLY A 79 -2.12 -31.42 -11.18
N GLY A 80 -1.87 -30.43 -12.04
CA GLY A 80 -2.79 -29.32 -12.34
C GLY A 80 -4.26 -29.71 -12.59
N ASP A 81 -4.51 -30.85 -13.24
CA ASP A 81 -5.87 -31.35 -13.48
C ASP A 81 -6.60 -31.71 -12.17
N ARG A 82 -5.88 -32.27 -11.18
CA ARG A 82 -6.43 -32.58 -9.85
C ARG A 82 -6.78 -31.31 -9.09
N ILE A 83 -5.93 -30.29 -9.17
CA ILE A 83 -6.19 -28.97 -8.58
C ILE A 83 -7.48 -28.38 -9.17
N ALA A 84 -7.65 -28.44 -10.50
CA ALA A 84 -8.84 -27.94 -11.18
C ALA A 84 -10.12 -28.73 -10.82
N GLN A 85 -10.03 -30.05 -10.68
CA GLN A 85 -11.16 -30.89 -10.24
C GLN A 85 -11.56 -30.57 -8.80
N LEU A 86 -10.58 -30.42 -7.90
CA LEU A 86 -10.84 -30.10 -6.51
C LEU A 86 -11.45 -28.70 -6.35
N ALA A 87 -10.92 -27.71 -7.07
CA ALA A 87 -11.47 -26.36 -7.10
C ALA A 87 -12.91 -26.30 -7.63
N GLU A 88 -13.23 -27.09 -8.65
CA GLU A 88 -14.59 -27.21 -9.18
C GLU A 88 -15.55 -27.82 -8.16
N MET A 89 -15.12 -28.89 -7.49
CA MET A 89 -15.89 -29.53 -6.41
C MET A 89 -16.16 -28.57 -5.25
N TRP A 90 -15.18 -27.74 -4.89
CA TRP A 90 -15.32 -26.71 -3.85
C TRP A 90 -16.14 -25.50 -4.30
N GLY A 91 -16.47 -25.40 -5.60
CA GLY A 91 -17.20 -24.27 -6.17
C GLY A 91 -16.40 -22.98 -6.18
N LEU A 92 -15.08 -23.06 -6.46
CA LEU A 92 -14.19 -21.89 -6.52
C LEU A 92 -14.73 -20.84 -7.50
N ARG A 93 -14.92 -19.61 -7.01
CA ARG A 93 -15.56 -18.51 -7.77
C ARG A 93 -14.80 -18.12 -9.04
N ASP A 94 -13.47 -18.13 -9.00
CA ASP A 94 -12.59 -17.75 -10.11
C ASP A 94 -11.93 -18.96 -10.80
N LEU A 95 -12.58 -20.13 -10.75
CA LEU A 95 -12.15 -21.37 -11.39
C LEU A 95 -11.71 -21.18 -12.86
N HIS A 96 -12.41 -20.33 -13.61
CA HIS A 96 -12.06 -20.06 -15.00
C HIS A 96 -10.68 -19.41 -15.14
N ALA A 97 -10.38 -18.39 -14.32
CA ALA A 97 -9.08 -17.73 -14.31
C ALA A 97 -7.96 -18.70 -13.89
N MET A 98 -8.24 -19.57 -12.91
CA MET A 98 -7.32 -20.62 -12.49
C MET A 98 -7.01 -21.59 -13.62
N ARG A 99 -8.03 -22.07 -14.35
CA ARG A 99 -7.88 -22.96 -15.51
C ARG A 99 -7.07 -22.30 -16.64
N GLN A 100 -7.34 -21.03 -16.95
CA GLN A 100 -6.53 -20.29 -17.94
C GLN A 100 -5.06 -20.22 -17.54
N ARG A 101 -4.77 -20.00 -16.24
CA ARG A 101 -3.40 -19.96 -15.72
C ARG A 101 -2.70 -21.31 -15.80
N LEU A 102 -3.40 -22.39 -15.45
CA LEU A 102 -2.92 -23.77 -15.57
C LEU A 102 -2.58 -24.14 -17.02
N LEU A 103 -3.41 -23.72 -17.98
CA LEU A 103 -3.24 -23.99 -19.41
C LEU A 103 -2.18 -23.11 -20.10
N ARG A 104 -1.43 -22.28 -19.34
CA ARG A 104 -0.40 -21.34 -19.84
C ARG A 104 -0.91 -20.41 -20.95
N SER A 105 -2.21 -20.09 -21.01
CA SER A 105 -2.71 -19.13 -22.00
C SER A 105 -2.31 -17.71 -21.59
N TRP A 106 -1.45 -17.07 -22.39
CA TRP A 106 -0.87 -15.74 -22.15
C TRP A 106 -1.86 -14.57 -22.26
N ARG A 107 -3.17 -14.83 -22.40
CA ARG A 107 -4.17 -13.76 -22.41
C ARG A 107 -4.42 -13.29 -20.99
N ARG A 108 -3.89 -12.12 -20.67
CA ARG A 108 -4.25 -11.33 -19.48
C ARG A 108 -5.66 -10.78 -19.69
N GLU A 109 -6.68 -11.63 -19.60
CA GLU A 109 -8.02 -11.13 -19.34
C GLU A 109 -8.11 -10.76 -17.85
N PRO A 110 -8.68 -9.60 -17.50
CA PRO A 110 -8.94 -9.28 -16.11
C PRO A 110 -9.91 -10.32 -15.53
N ALA A 111 -9.45 -11.10 -14.56
CA ALA A 111 -10.27 -12.08 -13.88
C ALA A 111 -11.44 -11.37 -13.19
N ARG A 112 -12.68 -11.78 -13.47
CA ARG A 112 -13.84 -11.41 -12.65
C ARG A 112 -13.76 -12.19 -11.33
N GLY A 113 -13.88 -11.51 -10.17
CA GLY A 113 -13.80 -12.16 -8.86
C GLY A 113 -12.37 -12.32 -8.35
N CYS A 114 -11.65 -11.22 -8.22
CA CYS A 114 -10.34 -11.26 -7.55
C CYS A 114 -10.50 -11.62 -6.06
N VAL A 115 -9.42 -12.11 -5.44
CA VAL A 115 -9.41 -12.53 -4.02
C VAL A 115 -9.97 -11.43 -3.12
N GLU A 116 -9.60 -10.19 -3.40
CA GLU A 116 -9.99 -8.99 -2.67
C GLU A 116 -11.49 -8.67 -2.84
N GLU A 117 -12.05 -8.81 -4.04
CA GLU A 117 -13.48 -8.62 -4.28
C GLU A 117 -14.32 -9.64 -3.50
N ASP A 118 -13.89 -10.90 -3.47
CA ASP A 118 -14.57 -11.95 -2.71
C ASP A 118 -14.43 -11.76 -1.21
N LEU A 119 -13.24 -11.35 -0.75
CA LEU A 119 -12.99 -11.01 0.65
C LEU A 119 -13.85 -9.82 1.08
N LEU A 120 -13.84 -8.72 0.32
CA LEU A 120 -14.65 -7.54 0.60
C LEU A 120 -16.14 -7.88 0.60
N ARG A 121 -16.60 -8.70 -0.34
CA ARG A 121 -18.00 -9.14 -0.38
C ARG A 121 -18.36 -9.95 0.86
N ALA A 122 -17.49 -10.86 1.29
CA ALA A 122 -17.71 -11.64 2.50
C ALA A 122 -17.65 -10.78 3.77
N TYR A 123 -16.81 -9.75 3.78
CA TYR A 123 -16.77 -8.72 4.83
C TYR A 123 -18.08 -7.94 4.90
N ASP A 124 -18.55 -7.39 3.79
CA ASP A 124 -19.79 -6.61 3.69
C ASP A 124 -21.05 -7.47 4.00
N GLN A 125 -20.92 -8.81 3.96
CA GLN A 125 -21.96 -9.78 4.35
C GLN A 125 -21.78 -10.34 5.77
N GLU A 126 -20.75 -9.91 6.50
CA GLU A 126 -20.45 -10.34 7.87
C GLU A 126 -20.16 -11.84 8.01
N ARG A 127 -19.46 -12.44 7.02
CA ARG A 127 -19.20 -13.90 6.93
C ARG A 127 -17.76 -14.33 7.24
N LEU A 128 -16.91 -13.38 7.61
CA LEU A 128 -15.47 -13.58 7.80
C LEU A 128 -15.04 -13.85 9.26
N GLY A 129 -15.98 -14.18 10.13
CA GLY A 129 -15.75 -14.37 11.56
C GLY A 129 -16.92 -13.87 12.41
N LYS A 130 -16.77 -13.91 13.72
CA LYS A 130 -17.79 -13.52 14.70
C LYS A 130 -17.34 -12.37 15.64
N THR A 131 -16.29 -11.65 15.27
CA THR A 131 -15.70 -10.61 16.13
C THR A 131 -16.17 -9.21 15.74
N TRP A 132 -16.46 -8.40 16.75
CA TRP A 132 -16.95 -7.04 16.62
C TRP A 132 -16.16 -6.09 17.53
N PHE A 133 -15.99 -4.86 17.09
CA PHE A 133 -15.42 -3.79 17.90
C PHE A 133 -16.53 -2.87 18.42
N LEU A 134 -16.51 -2.55 19.71
CA LEU A 134 -17.35 -1.54 20.32
C LEU A 134 -16.57 -0.22 20.43
N CYS A 135 -16.98 0.77 19.64
CA CYS A 135 -16.36 2.09 19.59
C CYS A 135 -17.01 3.02 20.63
N GLU A 136 -16.27 3.40 21.68
CA GLU A 136 -16.83 4.18 22.80
C GLU A 136 -16.76 5.71 22.58
N LYS A 137 -16.08 6.15 21.52
CA LYS A 137 -15.99 7.56 21.16
C LYS A 137 -17.25 7.95 20.39
N VAL A 138 -18.14 8.68 21.06
CA VAL A 138 -19.42 9.25 20.57
C VAL A 138 -20.62 8.33 20.76
N GLN A 139 -21.73 8.90 21.25
CA GLN A 139 -23.06 8.25 21.31
C GLN A 139 -23.63 8.11 19.89
N GLU A 140 -23.03 7.24 19.08
CA GLU A 140 -23.59 6.86 17.79
C GLU A 140 -24.71 5.81 17.98
N GLU A 141 -25.72 5.82 17.09
CA GLU A 141 -26.85 4.88 17.16
C GLU A 141 -26.41 3.41 16.98
N ASP A 142 -25.31 3.18 16.27
CA ASP A 142 -24.66 1.87 16.14
C ASP A 142 -23.14 1.98 16.37
N PRO A 143 -22.67 1.72 17.62
CA PRO A 143 -21.26 1.81 17.96
C PRO A 143 -20.44 0.57 17.55
N HIS A 144 -21.05 -0.41 16.89
CA HIS A 144 -20.38 -1.66 16.54
C HIS A 144 -19.76 -1.61 15.15
N VAL A 145 -18.54 -2.16 15.05
CA VAL A 145 -17.82 -2.32 13.79
C VAL A 145 -17.43 -3.78 13.65
N TYR A 146 -17.90 -4.43 12.59
CA TYR A 146 -17.52 -5.79 12.27
C TYR A 146 -16.03 -5.89 11.96
N ALA A 147 -15.32 -6.81 12.64
CA ALA A 147 -13.87 -6.95 12.53
C ALA A 147 -13.45 -7.71 11.26
N GLY A 148 -14.31 -8.60 10.74
CA GLY A 148 -13.98 -9.44 9.59
C GLY A 148 -12.95 -10.51 9.91
N PHE A 149 -12.02 -10.71 8.98
CA PHE A 149 -11.03 -11.78 8.98
C PHE A 149 -9.84 -11.42 9.89
N LEU A 150 -9.83 -11.95 11.12
CA LEU A 150 -8.84 -11.61 12.15
C LEU A 150 -7.37 -11.86 11.76
N PRO A 151 -6.99 -12.99 11.11
CA PRO A 151 -5.60 -13.21 10.70
C PRO A 151 -5.06 -12.06 9.83
N LEU A 152 -5.90 -11.48 8.98
CA LEU A 152 -5.53 -10.32 8.16
C LEU A 152 -5.23 -9.09 9.02
N LEU A 153 -6.07 -8.81 10.03
CA LEU A 153 -5.86 -7.69 10.96
C LEU A 153 -4.57 -7.86 11.75
N ILE A 154 -4.32 -9.07 12.25
CA ILE A 154 -3.12 -9.43 13.02
C ILE A 154 -1.85 -9.23 12.19
N LYS A 155 -1.85 -9.66 10.91
CA LYS A 155 -0.71 -9.44 10.01
C LYS A 155 -0.54 -7.98 9.61
N ALA A 156 -1.62 -7.22 9.53
CA ALA A 156 -1.59 -5.81 9.13
C ALA A 156 -1.11 -4.85 10.23
N SER A 157 -1.22 -5.24 11.51
CA SER A 157 -1.12 -4.32 12.64
C SER A 157 -0.45 -4.97 13.85
N SER A 158 0.58 -4.32 14.38
CA SER A 158 1.19 -4.76 15.65
C SER A 158 0.24 -4.61 16.84
N PHE A 159 -0.65 -3.61 16.81
CA PHE A 159 -1.68 -3.42 17.83
C PHE A 159 -2.68 -4.59 17.84
N PHE A 160 -3.24 -4.98 16.69
CA PHE A 160 -4.13 -6.14 16.63
C PHE A 160 -3.38 -7.43 16.95
N GLY A 161 -2.14 -7.59 16.48
CA GLY A 161 -1.28 -8.69 16.87
C GLY A 161 -1.16 -8.82 18.40
N ALA A 162 -0.83 -7.74 19.11
CA ALA A 162 -0.74 -7.74 20.57
C ALA A 162 -2.09 -7.97 21.27
N MET A 163 -3.17 -7.39 20.72
CA MET A 163 -4.53 -7.54 21.24
C MET A 163 -5.00 -8.99 21.21
N PHE A 164 -4.73 -9.71 20.12
CA PHE A 164 -5.16 -11.10 19.93
C PHE A 164 -4.14 -12.14 20.40
N SER A 165 -2.86 -11.78 20.57
CA SER A 165 -1.83 -12.69 21.10
C SER A 165 -1.87 -12.85 22.63
N SER A 166 -2.67 -12.05 23.34
CA SER A 166 -2.68 -11.99 24.81
C SER A 166 -4.08 -12.18 25.38
N ARG A 167 -4.17 -12.54 26.67
CA ARG A 167 -5.42 -12.71 27.45
C ARG A 167 -6.29 -11.44 27.56
N TRP A 168 -6.02 -10.38 26.80
CA TRP A 168 -6.79 -9.14 26.79
C TRP A 168 -8.17 -9.33 26.16
N ALA A 169 -8.26 -10.13 25.08
CA ALA A 169 -9.51 -10.45 24.40
C ALA A 169 -10.43 -11.40 25.20
N ASP A 170 -9.87 -12.22 26.12
CA ASP A 170 -10.60 -13.19 26.95
C ASP A 170 -11.64 -12.54 27.88
N SER A 171 -11.52 -11.24 28.15
CA SER A 171 -12.39 -10.51 29.08
C SER A 171 -13.77 -10.13 28.53
N SER A 172 -14.08 -10.44 27.26
CA SER A 172 -15.33 -10.05 26.60
C SER A 172 -16.28 -11.20 26.24
N VAL A 173 -15.86 -12.46 26.41
CA VAL A 173 -16.67 -13.64 26.07
C VAL A 173 -17.60 -14.01 27.22
N ASN A 174 -18.55 -13.12 27.54
CA ASN A 174 -19.64 -13.44 28.47
C ASN A 174 -20.71 -14.26 27.75
N GLY A 175 -20.44 -15.55 27.53
CA GLY A 175 -21.46 -16.56 27.23
C GLY A 175 -22.18 -16.47 25.86
N SER A 176 -21.79 -15.54 24.97
CA SER A 176 -22.27 -15.46 23.59
C SER A 176 -21.19 -15.91 22.60
N ASP A 177 -21.60 -16.58 21.53
CA ASP A 177 -20.78 -17.02 20.38
C ASP A 177 -20.04 -15.88 19.63
N VAL A 178 -20.28 -14.62 20.02
CA VAL A 178 -19.78 -13.39 19.40
C VAL A 178 -18.82 -12.69 20.37
N ALA A 179 -17.61 -12.38 19.91
CA ALA A 179 -16.61 -11.66 20.69
C ALA A 179 -16.72 -10.15 20.43
N VAL A 180 -16.91 -9.34 21.48
CA VAL A 180 -17.07 -7.88 21.35
C VAL A 180 -15.95 -7.15 22.10
N ILE A 181 -15.05 -6.49 21.37
CA ILE A 181 -13.85 -5.87 21.94
C ILE A 181 -13.98 -4.34 21.94
N LYS A 182 -13.73 -3.72 23.09
CA LYS A 182 -13.80 -2.26 23.23
C LYS A 182 -12.59 -1.57 22.60
N VAL A 183 -12.84 -0.54 21.80
CA VAL A 183 -11.80 0.29 21.17
C VAL A 183 -12.09 1.78 21.35
N GLY A 184 -11.05 2.56 21.67
CA GLY A 184 -11.13 4.00 21.93
C GLY A 184 -11.14 4.89 20.68
N TRP A 185 -11.72 4.42 19.59
CA TRP A 185 -11.76 5.08 18.28
C TRP A 185 -13.18 5.36 17.82
N ASP A 186 -13.35 6.28 16.88
CA ASP A 186 -14.65 6.56 16.28
C ASP A 186 -15.06 5.47 15.29
N VAL A 187 -16.37 5.21 15.22
CA VAL A 187 -16.97 4.17 14.39
C VAL A 187 -16.62 4.38 12.92
N SER A 188 -16.68 5.63 12.45
CA SER A 188 -16.48 5.97 11.04
C SER A 188 -15.07 5.58 10.55
N THR A 189 -14.05 5.89 11.35
CA THR A 189 -12.65 5.63 11.04
C THR A 189 -12.32 4.15 11.18
N MET A 190 -12.81 3.50 12.23
CA MET A 190 -12.66 2.06 12.40
C MET A 190 -13.30 1.29 11.23
N ARG A 191 -14.54 1.64 10.85
CA ARG A 191 -15.23 1.00 9.73
C ARG A 191 -14.47 1.21 8.41
N ARG A 192 -13.94 2.42 8.16
CA ARG A 192 -13.09 2.71 6.99
C ARG A 192 -11.82 1.86 7.00
N LEU A 193 -11.12 1.80 8.13
CA LEU A 193 -9.86 1.07 8.29
C LEU A 193 -10.04 -0.42 8.04
N ILE A 194 -11.01 -1.03 8.74
CA ILE A 194 -11.24 -2.46 8.65
C ILE A 194 -11.72 -2.83 7.23
N ARG A 195 -12.64 -2.06 6.66
CA ARG A 195 -13.09 -2.31 5.27
C ARG A 195 -11.95 -2.14 4.25
N PHE A 196 -11.08 -1.14 4.44
CA PHE A 196 -9.89 -0.95 3.58
C PHE A 196 -8.98 -2.18 3.60
N LEU A 197 -8.69 -2.75 4.77
CA LEU A 197 -7.86 -3.95 4.88
C LEU A 197 -8.43 -5.14 4.09
N HIS A 198 -9.76 -5.26 4.05
CA HIS A 198 -10.47 -6.32 3.33
C HIS A 198 -10.59 -6.10 1.82
N GLY A 199 -9.85 -5.15 1.24
CA GLY A 199 -9.90 -4.83 -0.19
C GLY A 199 -10.96 -3.80 -0.55
N GLY A 200 -11.51 -3.11 0.45
CA GLY A 200 -12.45 -2.01 0.27
C GLY A 200 -11.87 -0.80 -0.45
N PRO A 201 -12.71 0.23 -0.68
CA PRO A 201 -12.25 1.50 -1.22
C PRO A 201 -11.08 2.08 -0.42
N SER A 202 -10.30 2.94 -1.07
CA SER A 202 -9.18 3.65 -0.45
C SER A 202 -9.57 4.24 0.90
N PHE A 203 -8.73 4.01 1.92
CA PHE A 203 -8.89 4.67 3.21
C PHE A 203 -8.83 6.19 3.04
N ILE A 204 -7.94 6.68 2.17
CA ILE A 204 -7.74 8.11 1.85
C ILE A 204 -8.63 8.48 0.67
N ARG A 205 -9.59 9.38 0.86
CA ARG A 205 -10.46 9.87 -0.22
C ARG A 205 -9.97 11.21 -0.75
N ASP A 206 -9.42 12.02 0.14
CA ASP A 206 -8.84 13.31 -0.18
C ASP A 206 -7.62 13.61 0.72
N ILE A 207 -7.01 14.78 0.49
CA ILE A 207 -5.80 15.22 1.20
C ILE A 207 -6.02 15.37 2.72
N GLN A 208 -7.25 15.61 3.19
CA GLN A 208 -7.55 15.81 4.62
C GLN A 208 -7.52 14.49 5.39
N ASP A 209 -7.80 13.37 4.69
CA ASP A 209 -7.72 12.04 5.26
C ASP A 209 -6.28 11.55 5.51
N LEU A 210 -5.25 12.18 4.91
CA LEU A 210 -3.86 11.76 5.07
C LEU A 210 -3.40 11.85 6.53
N ASP A 211 -3.74 12.94 7.24
CA ASP A 211 -3.39 13.11 8.65
C ASP A 211 -4.05 12.04 9.51
N GLN A 212 -5.31 11.74 9.22
CA GLN A 212 -6.04 10.68 9.91
C GLN A 212 -5.41 9.31 9.63
N ALA A 213 -5.01 9.05 8.39
CA ALA A 213 -4.36 7.80 8.00
C ALA A 213 -3.00 7.62 8.69
N ILE A 214 -2.19 8.66 8.76
CA ILE A 214 -0.89 8.63 9.47
C ILE A 214 -1.12 8.42 10.98
N HIS A 215 -2.09 9.11 11.57
CA HIS A 215 -2.42 8.93 12.99
C HIS A 215 -2.92 7.50 13.29
N CYS A 216 -3.76 6.93 12.43
CA CYS A 216 -4.15 5.53 12.53
C CYS A 216 -2.95 4.59 12.36
N ALA A 217 -2.06 4.86 11.41
CA ALA A 217 -0.89 4.04 11.18
C ALA A 217 0.04 4.01 12.39
N ASP A 218 0.26 5.15 13.03
CA ASP A 218 1.09 5.28 14.22
C ASP A 218 0.46 4.58 15.43
N PHE A 219 -0.85 4.74 15.64
CA PHE A 219 -1.55 4.13 16.77
C PHE A 219 -1.66 2.60 16.63
N PHE A 220 -2.15 2.12 15.49
CA PHE A 220 -2.34 0.70 15.25
C PHE A 220 -1.04 -0.02 14.86
N GLY A 221 0.06 0.72 14.64
CA GLY A 221 1.31 0.17 14.15
C GLY A 221 1.11 -0.54 12.82
N MET A 222 0.60 0.19 11.81
CA MET A 222 0.20 -0.33 10.50
C MET A 222 1.04 0.25 9.36
N PRO A 223 2.18 -0.38 9.02
CA PRO A 223 3.03 0.06 7.91
C PRO A 223 2.30 0.08 6.56
N VAL A 224 1.33 -0.83 6.39
CA VAL A 224 0.47 -0.90 5.20
C VAL A 224 -0.28 0.40 4.92
N LEU A 225 -0.68 1.13 5.96
CA LEU A 225 -1.41 2.38 5.82
C LEU A 225 -0.48 3.55 5.43
N LEU A 226 0.78 3.55 5.91
CA LEU A 226 1.81 4.49 5.44
C LEU A 226 2.19 4.24 3.98
N ALA A 227 2.31 2.98 3.57
CA ALA A 227 2.53 2.62 2.17
C ALA A 227 1.35 3.09 1.28
N HIS A 228 0.13 2.97 1.79
CA HIS A 228 -1.07 3.51 1.13
C HIS A 228 -1.05 5.04 1.04
N CYS A 229 -0.62 5.77 2.08
CA CYS A 229 -0.41 7.22 2.02
C CYS A 229 0.59 7.61 0.93
N ASN A 230 1.76 6.95 0.89
CA ASN A 230 2.77 7.22 -0.13
C ASN A 230 2.21 6.98 -1.55
N THR A 231 1.54 5.85 -1.75
CA THR A 231 0.94 5.50 -3.04
C THR A 231 -0.11 6.52 -3.47
N TRP A 232 -1.01 6.90 -2.55
CA TRP A 232 -2.05 7.88 -2.83
C TRP A 232 -1.46 9.22 -3.23
N ILE A 233 -0.44 9.71 -2.51
CA ILE A 233 0.24 10.97 -2.84
C ILE A 233 0.77 10.91 -4.27
N VAL A 234 1.45 9.83 -4.64
CA VAL A 234 2.06 9.65 -5.96
C VAL A 234 1.01 9.58 -7.06
N GLU A 235 -0.07 8.82 -6.84
CA GLU A 235 -1.20 8.69 -7.79
C GLU A 235 -1.93 10.02 -8.01
N HIS A 236 -1.81 10.99 -7.09
CA HIS A 236 -2.44 12.31 -7.16
C HIS A 236 -1.44 13.45 -7.37
N LEU A 237 -0.20 13.14 -7.77
CA LEU A 237 0.76 14.14 -8.21
C LEU A 237 0.35 14.68 -9.58
N ASP A 238 -0.10 15.91 -9.57
CA ASP A 238 -0.29 16.72 -10.76
C ASP A 238 0.31 18.11 -10.54
N ARG A 239 0.23 18.96 -11.55
CA ARG A 239 0.88 20.27 -11.49
C ARG A 239 0.26 21.23 -10.48
N ASP A 240 -1.02 21.04 -10.13
CA ASP A 240 -1.76 21.89 -9.20
C ASP A 240 -1.60 21.39 -7.75
N THR A 241 -1.40 20.09 -7.56
CA THR A 241 -1.28 19.46 -6.23
C THR A 241 0.17 19.30 -5.77
N ALA A 242 1.13 19.17 -6.69
CA ALA A 242 2.51 18.81 -6.37
C ALA A 242 3.20 19.71 -5.32
N PRO A 243 3.10 21.06 -5.36
CA PRO A 243 3.74 21.90 -4.33
C PRO A 243 3.14 21.67 -2.93
N ARG A 244 1.82 21.45 -2.85
CA ARG A 244 1.12 21.18 -1.59
C ARG A 244 1.46 19.80 -1.05
N LEU A 245 1.47 18.78 -1.91
CA LEU A 245 1.84 17.41 -1.53
C LEU A 245 3.29 17.32 -1.11
N TRP A 246 4.21 18.01 -1.78
CA TRP A 246 5.60 18.13 -1.33
C TRP A 246 5.68 18.74 0.07
N SER A 247 5.04 19.90 0.28
CA SER A 247 5.06 20.58 1.57
C SER A 247 4.53 19.67 2.68
N TYR A 248 3.50 18.88 2.38
CA TYR A 248 2.95 17.89 3.28
C TYR A 248 3.97 16.79 3.59
N VAL A 249 4.56 16.14 2.56
CA VAL A 249 5.59 15.10 2.73
C VAL A 249 6.77 15.62 3.54
N GLU A 250 7.24 16.83 3.25
CA GLU A 250 8.33 17.49 3.98
C GLU A 250 8.01 17.66 5.48
N SER A 251 6.77 18.03 5.80
CA SER A 251 6.29 18.20 7.18
C SER A 251 6.05 16.88 7.92
N GLN A 252 6.00 15.75 7.21
CA GLN A 252 5.66 14.43 7.75
C GLN A 252 6.85 13.46 7.70
N PRO A 253 7.67 13.38 8.76
CA PRO A 253 8.81 12.46 8.82
C PRO A 253 8.44 10.99 8.55
N ARG A 254 7.19 10.60 8.88
CA ARG A 254 6.66 9.25 8.64
C ARG A 254 6.64 8.84 7.18
N LEU A 255 6.44 9.80 6.26
CA LEU A 255 6.42 9.54 4.82
C LEU A 255 7.82 9.55 4.19
N ARG A 256 8.82 10.05 4.93
CA ARG A 256 10.18 10.28 4.42
C ARG A 256 11.20 9.23 4.86
N MET A 257 11.00 8.58 6.02
CA MET A 257 11.92 7.52 6.39
C MET A 257 11.59 6.23 5.66
N ASN A 258 12.65 5.51 5.30
CA ASN A 258 12.58 4.10 4.93
C ASN A 258 12.29 3.27 6.19
N TRP A 259 11.15 3.47 6.85
CA TRP A 259 10.67 2.67 7.99
C TRP A 259 10.52 1.17 7.64
N LEU A 260 10.76 0.84 6.37
CA LEU A 260 10.49 -0.43 5.75
C LEU A 260 11.76 -1.26 5.53
N GLU A 261 12.96 -0.78 5.96
CA GLU A 261 14.19 -1.59 6.02
C GLU A 261 14.03 -2.85 6.89
N ASP A 262 13.16 -2.80 7.91
CA ASP A 262 12.74 -3.95 8.73
C ASP A 262 11.37 -4.53 8.33
N SER A 263 10.77 -4.09 7.21
CA SER A 263 9.40 -4.47 6.88
C SER A 263 9.26 -5.66 5.96
N ILE A 264 8.07 -6.24 6.08
CA ILE A 264 7.60 -7.46 5.42
C ILE A 264 7.23 -7.24 3.93
N PHE A 265 7.50 -6.06 3.37
CA PHE A 265 7.18 -5.71 1.99
C PHE A 265 8.44 -5.79 1.13
N GLN A 266 8.35 -6.45 -0.03
CA GLN A 266 9.46 -6.52 -1.00
C GLN A 266 9.87 -5.11 -1.44
N GLU A 267 11.18 -4.85 -1.55
CA GLU A 267 11.77 -3.55 -1.93
C GLU A 267 11.12 -2.94 -3.18
N ASP A 268 10.71 -3.76 -4.15
CA ASP A 268 10.06 -3.34 -5.40
C ASP A 268 8.64 -2.76 -5.22
N MET A 269 8.05 -2.83 -4.01
CA MET A 269 6.75 -2.25 -3.69
C MET A 269 6.83 -0.93 -2.90
N LEU A 270 8.05 -0.46 -2.61
CA LEU A 270 8.28 0.73 -1.80
C LEU A 270 8.35 1.99 -2.67
N ILE A 271 7.18 2.50 -3.05
CA ILE A 271 7.07 3.85 -3.59
C ILE A 271 7.26 4.83 -2.43
N THR A 272 8.28 5.68 -2.50
CA THR A 272 8.50 6.74 -1.50
C THR A 272 7.94 8.05 -2.05
N ALA A 273 6.97 8.65 -1.35
CA ALA A 273 6.41 9.92 -1.81
C ALA A 273 7.49 11.02 -1.86
N ASP A 274 8.50 10.99 -0.99
CA ASP A 274 9.62 11.93 -1.01
C ASP A 274 10.39 11.88 -2.35
N SER A 275 10.76 10.69 -2.83
CA SER A 275 11.48 10.54 -4.10
C SER A 275 10.61 10.89 -5.29
N GLU A 276 9.38 10.37 -5.35
CA GLU A 276 8.50 10.59 -6.50
C GLU A 276 8.04 12.05 -6.60
N CYS A 277 7.75 12.70 -5.46
CA CYS A 277 7.47 14.14 -5.47
C CYS A 277 8.70 14.90 -5.95
N PHE A 278 9.91 14.55 -5.49
CA PHE A 278 11.13 15.21 -5.95
C PHE A 278 11.36 15.04 -7.46
N ASP A 279 11.22 13.81 -7.97
CA ASP A 279 11.40 13.48 -9.38
C ASP A 279 10.36 14.18 -10.27
N PHE A 280 9.12 14.30 -9.82
CA PHE A 280 8.09 15.08 -10.49
C PHE A 280 8.51 16.55 -10.66
N HIS A 281 8.98 17.20 -9.58
CA HIS A 281 9.42 18.59 -9.63
C HIS A 281 10.69 18.76 -10.48
N LEU A 282 11.56 17.75 -10.52
CA LEU A 282 12.74 17.75 -11.38
C LEU A 282 12.36 17.73 -12.87
N GLN A 283 11.40 16.89 -13.25
CA GLN A 283 10.92 16.77 -14.63
C GLN A 283 10.17 18.02 -15.08
N GLU A 284 9.30 18.58 -14.23
CA GLU A 284 8.49 19.75 -14.56
C GLU A 284 9.24 21.09 -14.40
N PHE A 285 10.48 21.08 -13.88
CA PHE A 285 11.22 22.31 -13.57
C PHE A 285 11.38 23.26 -14.75
N LEU A 286 11.66 22.73 -15.94
CA LEU A 286 11.80 23.54 -17.14
C LEU A 286 10.51 24.28 -17.49
N MET A 287 9.38 23.58 -17.41
CA MET A 287 8.07 24.18 -17.66
C MET A 287 7.72 25.26 -16.64
N MET A 288 8.07 25.04 -15.37
CA MET A 288 7.92 26.05 -14.32
C MET A 288 8.76 27.32 -14.57
N VAL A 289 9.95 27.17 -15.15
CA VAL A 289 10.84 28.30 -15.49
C VAL A 289 10.35 29.05 -16.74
N ASP A 290 9.86 28.34 -17.76
CA ASP A 290 9.37 28.96 -18.99
C ASP A 290 8.10 29.80 -18.75
N GLY A 291 7.17 29.34 -17.89
CA GLY A 291 5.99 30.11 -17.51
C GLY A 291 6.29 31.50 -16.92
N ILE A 292 7.43 31.65 -16.23
CA ILE A 292 7.90 32.94 -15.68
C ILE A 292 8.34 33.89 -16.81
N ARG A 293 8.87 33.37 -17.92
CA ARG A 293 9.40 34.18 -19.04
C ARG A 293 8.29 34.72 -19.93
N ASP A 294 7.22 33.96 -20.10
CA ASP A 294 6.10 34.30 -20.99
C ASP A 294 5.05 35.20 -20.32
N GLY A 295 5.25 35.56 -19.04
CA GLY A 295 4.34 36.44 -18.30
C GLY A 295 3.00 35.78 -17.98
N GLU A 296 2.89 34.47 -18.18
CA GLU A 296 1.75 33.70 -17.71
C GLU A 296 1.82 33.60 -16.19
N SER A 297 0.71 33.91 -15.50
CA SER A 297 0.61 33.93 -14.04
C SER A 297 0.60 32.53 -13.42
N TRP A 298 1.12 31.54 -14.12
CA TRP A 298 1.17 30.19 -13.60
C TRP A 298 2.43 30.08 -12.75
N VAL A 299 2.25 30.16 -11.44
CA VAL A 299 3.37 30.07 -10.50
C VAL A 299 3.26 28.76 -9.71
N PRO A 300 3.88 27.68 -10.20
CA PRO A 300 4.25 26.55 -9.35
C PRO A 300 5.63 26.75 -8.70
N LEU A 301 6.54 27.54 -9.33
CA LEU A 301 7.91 27.71 -8.83
C LEU A 301 7.98 28.50 -7.52
N TYR A 302 7.17 29.56 -7.38
CA TYR A 302 7.06 30.29 -6.11
C TYR A 302 6.01 29.67 -5.19
N ASP A 303 5.54 28.44 -5.43
CA ASP A 303 4.83 27.65 -4.41
C ASP A 303 5.74 26.60 -3.78
N LEU A 304 6.93 26.37 -4.35
CA LEU A 304 7.93 25.48 -3.78
C LEU A 304 8.43 25.98 -2.42
N THR A 305 8.73 25.03 -1.54
CA THR A 305 9.39 25.35 -0.27
C THR A 305 10.85 25.70 -0.51
N PRO A 306 11.48 26.53 0.35
CA PRO A 306 12.92 26.83 0.24
C PRO A 306 13.79 25.57 0.24
N SER A 307 13.40 24.55 1.00
CA SER A 307 14.10 23.28 1.08
C SER A 307 14.06 22.49 -0.24
N LEU A 308 12.89 22.43 -0.90
CA LEU A 308 12.77 21.81 -2.23
C LEU A 308 13.61 22.55 -3.26
N MET A 309 13.53 23.88 -3.29
CA MET A 309 14.32 24.69 -4.23
C MET A 309 15.82 24.45 -4.03
N TYR A 310 16.28 24.41 -2.77
CA TYR A 310 17.66 24.06 -2.47
C TYR A 310 18.02 22.65 -2.95
N ARG A 311 17.16 21.65 -2.73
CA ARG A 311 17.40 20.26 -3.18
C ARG A 311 17.44 20.15 -4.70
N LEU A 312 16.53 20.81 -5.41
CA LEU A 312 16.50 20.85 -6.88
C LEU A 312 17.78 21.48 -7.43
N VAL A 313 18.16 22.65 -6.90
CA VAL A 313 19.41 23.31 -7.28
C VAL A 313 20.58 22.40 -6.96
N ALA A 314 20.74 21.93 -5.73
CA ALA A 314 21.87 21.11 -5.31
C ALA A 314 21.98 19.74 -6.01
N SER A 315 20.90 19.23 -6.60
CA SER A 315 20.89 17.93 -7.28
C SER A 315 21.83 17.86 -8.48
N GLY A 316 22.07 18.99 -9.15
CA GLY A 316 22.82 19.02 -10.41
C GLY A 316 22.11 18.34 -11.58
N SER A 317 20.83 17.95 -11.44
CA SER A 317 20.07 17.18 -12.44
C SER A 317 19.16 18.04 -13.33
N LEU A 318 19.09 19.35 -13.08
CA LEU A 318 18.25 20.27 -13.85
C LEU A 318 18.86 20.56 -15.23
N ASP A 319 18.05 20.44 -16.28
CA ASP A 319 18.49 20.72 -17.66
C ASP A 319 18.34 22.20 -18.02
N VAL A 320 18.96 23.10 -17.24
CA VAL A 320 18.95 24.56 -17.46
C VAL A 320 20.36 25.13 -17.45
N SER A 321 20.58 26.23 -18.18
CA SER A 321 21.87 26.93 -18.13
C SER A 321 22.13 27.52 -16.74
N THR A 322 23.39 27.52 -16.29
CA THR A 322 23.78 28.09 -14.99
C THR A 322 23.36 29.55 -14.85
N ALA A 323 23.44 30.35 -15.92
CA ALA A 323 23.02 31.75 -15.90
C ALA A 323 21.51 31.91 -15.63
N LEU A 324 20.69 31.07 -16.26
CA LEU A 324 19.24 31.04 -16.03
C LEU A 324 18.92 30.54 -14.62
N LEU A 325 19.59 29.48 -14.15
CA LEU A 325 19.36 28.98 -12.79
C LEU A 325 19.73 30.03 -11.72
N LYS A 326 20.83 30.77 -11.93
CA LYS A 326 21.21 31.88 -11.04
C LYS A 326 20.12 32.97 -10.97
N SER A 327 19.49 33.33 -12.09
CA SER A 327 18.42 34.34 -12.11
C SER A 327 17.13 33.83 -11.46
N VAL A 328 16.75 32.58 -11.72
CA VAL A 328 15.58 31.93 -11.11
C VAL A 328 15.72 31.88 -9.59
N VAL A 329 16.89 31.46 -9.07
CA VAL A 329 17.16 31.41 -7.62
C VAL A 329 17.12 32.80 -6.99
N ALA A 330 17.71 33.82 -7.64
CA ALA A 330 17.66 35.19 -7.15
C ALA A 330 16.21 35.71 -7.02
N ASN A 331 15.40 35.50 -8.05
CA ASN A 331 14.00 35.89 -8.05
C ASN A 331 13.18 35.13 -7.00
N PHE A 332 13.41 33.81 -6.86
CA PHE A 332 12.75 32.99 -5.85
C PHE A 332 13.05 33.48 -4.43
N VAL A 333 14.33 33.73 -4.11
CA VAL A 333 14.73 34.23 -2.78
C VAL A 333 14.12 35.60 -2.49
N GLN A 334 14.11 36.49 -3.49
CA GLN A 334 13.50 37.81 -3.33
C GLN A 334 12.01 37.74 -2.98
N GLN A 335 11.29 36.76 -3.53
CA GLN A 335 9.85 36.61 -3.31
C GLN A 335 9.49 35.81 -2.04
N LYS A 336 10.27 34.77 -1.70
CA LYS A 336 9.95 33.85 -0.58
C LYS A 336 10.57 34.23 0.76
N VAL A 337 11.67 34.97 0.76
CA VAL A 337 12.48 35.18 1.95
C VAL A 337 12.39 36.64 2.39
N PRO A 338 12.18 36.92 3.70
CA PRO A 338 12.18 38.28 4.22
C PRO A 338 13.49 39.02 3.89
N PRO A 339 13.48 40.34 3.61
CA PRO A 339 14.66 41.09 3.17
C PRO A 339 15.90 40.94 4.05
N ALA A 340 15.72 40.76 5.36
CA ALA A 340 16.81 40.57 6.31
C ALA A 340 17.61 39.28 6.09
N GLU A 341 17.00 38.24 5.52
CA GLU A 341 17.58 36.90 5.35
C GLU A 341 17.95 36.58 3.90
N GLN A 342 17.52 37.42 2.94
CA GLN A 342 17.72 37.18 1.50
C GLN A 342 19.19 36.97 1.13
N LYS A 343 20.11 37.78 1.67
CA LYS A 343 21.55 37.67 1.35
C LYS A 343 22.12 36.31 1.77
N ALA A 344 21.78 35.85 2.97
CA ALA A 344 22.26 34.57 3.49
C ALA A 344 21.64 33.39 2.73
N MET A 345 20.34 33.44 2.45
CA MET A 345 19.65 32.38 1.70
C MET A 345 20.15 32.29 0.26
N LEU A 346 20.34 33.43 -0.41
CA LEU A 346 20.89 33.48 -1.77
C LEU A 346 22.26 32.83 -1.82
N GLN A 347 23.17 33.18 -0.91
CA GLN A 347 24.50 32.57 -0.83
C GLN A 347 24.45 31.05 -0.63
N ARG A 348 23.49 30.55 0.15
CA ARG A 348 23.31 29.11 0.40
C ARG A 348 22.74 28.37 -0.81
N MET A 349 21.82 28.97 -1.55
CA MET A 349 21.13 28.35 -2.69
C MET A 349 21.84 28.55 -4.03
N MET A 350 22.87 29.39 -4.12
CA MET A 350 23.55 29.62 -5.39
C MET A 350 24.19 28.32 -5.92
N PRO A 351 23.90 27.90 -7.17
CA PRO A 351 24.59 26.76 -7.77
C PRO A 351 26.10 27.05 -7.89
N PRO A 352 26.98 26.16 -7.41
CA PRO A 352 28.42 26.28 -7.57
C PRO A 352 28.82 26.19 -9.05
N GLU A 353 29.76 27.04 -9.50
CA GLU A 353 30.10 27.18 -10.93
C GLU A 353 30.62 25.90 -11.59
N VAL A 354 31.16 24.97 -10.80
CA VAL A 354 31.86 23.77 -11.29
C VAL A 354 30.93 22.56 -11.49
N LEU A 355 29.85 22.43 -10.72
CA LEU A 355 28.97 21.24 -10.75
C LEU A 355 27.85 21.31 -11.81
N PHE A 356 27.61 22.47 -12.41
CA PHE A 356 26.51 22.71 -13.37
C PHE A 356 26.98 22.83 -14.82
N ASN A 357 28.28 22.67 -15.08
CA ASN A 357 28.76 22.52 -16.44
C ASN A 357 28.55 21.06 -16.86
N ARG A 358 27.56 20.83 -17.71
CA ARG A 358 27.19 19.51 -18.25
C ARG A 358 28.39 18.77 -18.86
N GLU A 359 29.30 19.49 -19.52
CA GLU A 359 30.51 18.91 -20.12
C GLU A 359 31.48 18.38 -19.05
N LEU A 360 31.69 19.14 -17.96
CA LEU A 360 32.50 18.70 -16.82
C LEU A 360 31.83 17.56 -16.06
N ARG A 361 30.50 17.58 -15.91
CA ARG A 361 29.75 16.51 -15.23
C ARG A 361 29.80 15.20 -16.01
N ASP A 362 29.56 15.23 -17.31
CA ASP A 362 29.58 14.04 -18.18
C ASP A 362 31.01 13.48 -18.32
N GLN A 363 32.04 14.34 -18.26
CA GLN A 363 33.45 13.93 -18.17
C GLN A 363 33.79 13.29 -16.82
N VAL A 364 33.31 13.83 -15.69
CA VAL A 364 33.58 13.31 -14.34
C VAL A 364 32.81 12.02 -14.06
N LEU A 365 31.57 11.90 -14.55
CA LEU A 365 30.72 10.71 -14.42
C LEU A 365 31.00 9.65 -15.50
N GLY A 366 31.97 9.87 -16.38
CA GLY A 366 32.39 8.89 -17.39
C GLY A 366 31.30 8.51 -18.40
N GLY A 367 30.36 9.42 -18.69
CA GLY A 367 29.23 9.13 -19.57
C GLY A 367 28.15 8.23 -18.96
N CYS A 368 28.20 7.91 -17.66
CA CYS A 368 27.06 7.35 -16.96
C CYS A 368 25.94 8.39 -16.93
N ARG A 369 24.99 8.29 -17.86
CA ARG A 369 23.66 8.87 -17.64
C ARG A 369 23.15 8.24 -16.35
N LEU A 370 23.00 9.04 -15.30
CA LEU A 370 22.06 8.75 -14.23
C LEU A 370 20.68 8.71 -14.89
N GLY A 371 20.36 7.57 -15.50
CA GLY A 371 19.01 7.21 -15.83
C GLY A 371 18.31 7.05 -14.50
N VAL A 372 17.74 8.13 -13.98
CA VAL A 372 16.53 8.01 -13.17
C VAL A 372 15.60 7.16 -14.01
N ARG A 373 15.19 6.01 -13.49
CA ARG A 373 14.36 5.03 -14.19
C ARG A 373 13.17 5.77 -14.81
N GLY A 374 13.27 6.07 -16.10
CA GLY A 374 12.11 6.41 -16.91
C GLY A 374 11.27 5.15 -16.98
N LEU A 375 10.13 5.16 -16.29
CA LEU A 375 9.06 4.24 -16.57
C LEU A 375 8.71 4.37 -18.05
N MET A 376 8.95 3.31 -18.82
CA MET A 376 8.15 2.98 -20.00
C MET A 376 6.92 2.21 -19.55
#